data_AF-A0A1H1C9B6-F1
#
_entry.id   AF-A0A1H1C9B6-F1
#
_cell.length_a   1.000
_cell.length_b   1.000
_cell.length_c   1.000
_cell.angle_alpha   90.00
_cell.angle_beta   90.00
_cell.angle_gamma   90.00
#
_symmetry.space_group_name_H-M   'P 1'
#
loop_
_entity.id
_entity.type
_entity.pdbx_description
1 polymer ?
#
loop_
_entity_poly.entity_id
_entity_poly.type
_entity_poly.pdbx_seq_one_letter_code
_entity_poly.pdbx_strand_id
1 'polypeptide(L)' 'MYKYCLHCDWHASTSDGYTEREVSKEAIEHFVETGHTVDSLRLPPPVVVEN' A
#
# COMPACT_ATOMS: atom_id res chain seq x y z
N MET A 1 -0.25 -6.57 -0.82
CA MET A 1 0.40 -5.26 -0.64
C MET A 1 -0.46 -4.44 0.30
N TYR A 2 0.15 -3.82 1.31
CA TYR A 2 -0.53 -2.93 2.25
C TYR A 2 0.07 -1.52 2.13
N LYS A 3 -0.76 -0.50 2.05
CA LYS A 3 -0.35 0.91 2.02
C LYS A 3 -1.04 1.64 3.16
N TYR A 4 -0.33 2.56 3.79
CA TYR A 4 -0.84 3.30 4.94
C TYR A 4 -0.25 4.70 4.95
N CYS A 5 -1.04 5.65 5.44
CA CYS A 5 -0.63 7.03 5.57
C CYS A 5 0.12 7.24 6.90
N LEU A 6 1.19 8.04 6.88
CA LEU A 6 1.96 8.35 8.08
C LEU A 6 1.39 9.54 8.89
N HIS A 7 0.42 10.25 8.33
CA HIS A 7 -0.12 11.49 8.90
C HIS A 7 -1.59 11.36 9.33
N CYS A 8 -2.29 10.31 8.89
CA CYS A 8 -3.68 10.04 9.26
C CYS A 8 -3.97 8.53 9.25
N ASP A 9 -5.15 8.14 9.73
CA ASP A 9 -5.61 6.74 9.79
C ASP A 9 -6.00 6.12 8.43
N TRP A 10 -5.58 6.70 7.31
CA TRP A 10 -5.87 6.14 5.99
C TRP A 10 -5.00 4.91 5.71
N HIS A 11 -5.62 3.83 5.24
CA HIS A 11 -4.93 2.61 4.84
C HIS A 11 -5.69 1.86 3.74
N ALA A 12 -4.94 1.18 2.86
CA ALA A 12 -5.48 0.36 1.79
C ALA A 12 -4.68 -0.96 1.65
N SER A 13 -5.38 -2.08 1.54
CA SER A 13 -4.75 -3.40 1.42
C SER A 13 -5.31 -4.19 0.26
N THR A 14 -4.47 -5.03 -0.35
CA THR A 14 -4.95 -6.05 -1.29
C THR A 14 -5.65 -7.21 -0.57
N SER A 15 -5.55 -7.29 0.77
CA SER A 15 -6.31 -8.27 1.56
C SER A 15 -7.80 -7.96 1.60
N ASP A 16 -8.20 -6.71 1.38
CA ASP A 16 -9.60 -6.28 1.33
C ASP A 16 -10.28 -6.58 -0.02
N GLY A 17 -9.64 -7.38 -0.88
CA GLY A 17 -10.14 -7.76 -2.21
C GLY A 17 -9.73 -6.81 -3.34
N TYR A 18 -9.00 -5.73 -3.03
CA TYR A 18 -8.45 -4.82 -4.03
C TYR A 18 -7.22 -5.41 -4.73
N THR A 19 -7.05 -5.08 -6.01
CA THR A 19 -5.83 -5.38 -6.74
C THR A 19 -4.68 -4.45 -6.32
N GLU A 20 -3.43 -4.88 -6.52
CA GLU A 20 -2.25 -4.03 -6.27
C GLU A 20 -2.33 -2.69 -7.02
N ARG A 21 -2.99 -2.67 -8.18
CA ARG A 21 -3.19 -1.48 -9.00
C ARG A 21 -4.17 -0.51 -8.35
N GLU A 22 -5.27 -1.00 -7.79
CA GLU A 22 -6.27 -0.19 -7.10
C GLU A 22 -5.69 0.41 -5.82
N VAL A 23 -5.06 -0.42 -4.97
CA VAL A 23 -4.38 0.05 -3.75
C VAL A 23 -3.33 1.10 -4.07
N SER A 24 -2.64 0.95 -5.20
CA SER A 24 -1.67 1.95 -5.65
C SER A 24 -2.31 3.22 -6.18
N LYS A 25 -3.44 3.13 -6.88
CA LYS A 25 -4.20 4.28 -7.36
C LYS A 25 -4.72 5.11 -6.19
N GLU A 26 -5.35 4.49 -5.21
CA GLU A 26 -5.88 5.20 -4.05
C GLU A 26 -4.79 5.87 -3.21
N ALA A 27 -3.62 5.24 -3.07
CA ALA A 27 -2.48 5.87 -2.40
C ALA A 27 -1.98 7.14 -3.11
N ILE A 28 -1.98 7.13 -4.46
CA ILE A 28 -1.60 8.32 -5.25
C ILE A 28 -2.66 9.39 -5.10
N GLU A 29 -3.94 9.04 -5.20
CA GLU A 29 -5.05 9.98 -5.01
C GLU A 29 -4.99 10.62 -3.62
N HIS A 30 -4.81 9.83 -2.57
CA HIS A 30 -4.63 10.32 -1.19
C HIS A 30 -3.44 11.29 -1.06
N PHE A 31 -2.28 10.94 -1.63
CA PHE A 31 -1.10 11.81 -1.62
C PHE A 31 -1.35 13.13 -2.36
N VAL A 32 -2.03 13.10 -3.51
CA VAL A 32 -2.34 14.30 -4.30
C VAL A 32 -3.35 15.20 -3.59
N GLU A 33 -4.36 14.63 -2.96
CA GLU A 33 -5.42 15.39 -2.29
C GLU A 33 -4.98 15.97 -0.95
N THR A 34 -4.18 15.23 -0.18
CA THR A 34 -3.83 15.61 1.21
C THR A 34 -2.39 16.10 1.35
N GLY A 35 -1.50 15.76 0.41
CA GLY A 35 -0.06 15.96 0.55
C GLY A 35 0.58 15.04 1.59
N HIS A 36 -0.13 14.04 2.12
CA HIS A 36 0.41 13.15 3.15
C HIS A 36 1.27 12.04 2.55
N THR A 37 2.39 11.75 3.22
CA THR A 37 3.27 10.65 2.85
C THR A 37 2.60 9.30 3.09
N VAL A 38 2.51 8.49 2.03
CA VAL A 38 1.99 7.11 2.07
C VAL A 38 3.14 6.13 1.94
N ASP A 39 3.24 5.20 2.88
CA ASP A 39 4.22 4.12 2.87
C ASP A 39 3.57 2.79 2.44
N SER A 40 4.38 1.85 1.96
CA SER A 40 3.90 0.56 1.49
C SER A 40 4.65 -0.60 2.11
N LEU A 41 3.92 -1.44 2.83
CA LEU A 41 4.40 -2.68 3.40
C LEU A 41 4.07 -3.86 2.46
N ARG A 42 5.11 -4.57 2.03
CA ARG A 42 4.95 -5.82 1.28
C ARG A 42 5.15 -7.00 2.24
N LEU A 43 4.09 -7.77 2.49
CA LEU A 43 4.12 -9.00 3.30
C LEU A 43 3.70 -10.21 2.44
N PRO A 44 4.31 -11.41 2.57
CA PRO A 44 5.58 -11.79 3.21
C PRO A 44 6.77 -11.73 2.22
N PRO A 45 8.03 -11.93 2.68
CA PRO A 45 9.21 -11.95 1.81
C PRO A 45 9.11 -13.01 0.71
N PRO A 46 9.72 -12.79 -0.47
CA PRO A 46 9.88 -13.87 -1.44
C PRO A 46 10.64 -15.01 -0.76
N VAL A 47 10.09 -16.22 -0.85
CA VAL A 47 10.85 -17.44 -0.52
C VAL A 47 12.07 -17.43 -1.43
N VAL A 48 13.23 -17.12 -0.87
CA VAL A 48 14.50 -17.26 -1.58
C VAL A 48 14.72 -18.76 -1.69
N VAL A 49 14.40 -19.34 -2.86
CA VAL A 49 14.79 -20.71 -3.16
C VAL A 49 16.27 -20.66 -3.48
N GLU A 50 17.13 -20.93 -2.49
CA GLU A 50 18.52 -21.29 -2.74
C GLU A 50 18.55 -22.66 -3.43
N ASN A 51 19.28 -22.75 -4.54
CA ASN A 51 19.46 -23.94 -5.37
C ASN A 51 20.82 -24.59 -5.13
#